data_AF-A0AAU7N3D1-F1
#
_entry.id   AF-A0AAU7N3D1-F1
#
_cell.length_a   1.000
_cell.length_b   1.000
_cell.length_c   1.000
_cell.angle_alpha   90.00
_cell.angle_beta   90.00
_cell.angle_gamma   90.00
#
_symmetry.space_group_name_H-M   'P 1'
#
loop_
_entity.id
_entity.type
_entity.pdbx_description
1 polymer ?
#
loop_
_entity_poly.entity_id
_entity_poly.type
_entity_poly.pdbx_seq_one_letter_code
_entity_poly.pdbx_strand_id
1 'polypeptide(L)' 'MKVLLRSKITCPECAHQKEEEMPTNACQFFYNCEGCGMLLSPKAGDCCVFCSYGSVHCPPVQQGNCAC' A
#
# COMPACT_ATOMS: atom_id res chain seq x y z
N MET A 1 5.66 -18.92 -6.46
CA MET A 1 5.63 -17.46 -6.72
C MET A 1 5.93 -16.73 -5.42
N LYS A 2 6.86 -15.77 -5.43
CA LYS A 2 7.32 -15.07 -4.23
C LYS A 2 6.57 -13.74 -4.14
N VAL A 3 5.53 -13.67 -3.31
CA VAL A 3 4.81 -12.42 -3.05
C VAL A 3 5.73 -11.51 -2.23
N LEU A 4 5.94 -10.29 -2.72
CA LEU A 4 6.65 -9.25 -1.98
C LEU A 4 5.66 -8.63 -1.00
N LEU A 5 5.82 -8.97 0.28
CA LEU A 5 5.04 -8.38 1.37
C LEU A 5 5.65 -7.05 1.81
N ARG A 6 6.94 -6.80 1.56
CA ARG A 6 7.55 -5.53 1.92
C ARG A 6 7.30 -4.50 0.84
N SER A 7 6.70 -3.38 1.24
CA SER A 7 6.51 -2.23 0.37
C SER A 7 6.81 -0.96 1.14
N LYS A 8 7.40 0.01 0.45
CA LYS A 8 7.62 1.34 1.02
C LYS A 8 6.45 2.22 0.68
N ILE A 9 5.66 2.59 1.69
CA ILE A 9 4.63 3.62 1.55
C ILE A 9 5.31 4.97 1.61
N THR A 10 5.06 5.79 0.59
CA THR A 10 5.53 7.18 0.53
C THR A 10 4.35 8.11 0.75
N CYS A 11 4.40 8.92 1.80
CA CYS A 11 3.39 9.93 2.04
C CYS A 11 3.55 11.09 1.05
N PRO A 12 2.51 11.45 0.27
CA PRO A 12 2.59 12.57 -0.68
C PRO A 12 2.64 13.94 0.00
N GLU A 13 2.19 14.05 1.25
CA GLU A 13 2.08 15.33 1.97
C GLU A 13 3.39 15.76 2.63
N CYS A 14 4.13 14.82 3.22
CA CYS A 14 5.37 15.10 3.96
C CYS A 14 6.60 14.41 3.37
N ALA A 15 6.45 13.68 2.25
CA ALA A 15 7.48 12.86 1.62
C ALA A 15 8.09 11.77 2.52
N HIS A 16 7.47 11.47 3.67
CA HIS A 16 7.93 10.41 4.57
C HIS A 16 7.77 9.04 3.92
N GLN A 17 8.81 8.22 3.98
CA GLN A 17 8.81 6.88 3.45
C GLN A 17 8.95 5.88 4.59
N LYS A 18 8.05 4.90 4.65
CA LYS A 18 8.14 3.83 5.62
C LYS A 18 7.97 2.48 4.94
N GLU A 19 8.88 1.56 5.26
CA GLU A 19 8.79 0.18 4.81
C GLU A 19 7.84 -0.58 5.73
N GLU A 20 6.73 -1.04 5.16
CA GLU A 20 5.68 -1.79 5.85
C GLU A 20 5.54 -3.18 5.23
N GLU A 21 5.23 -4.15 6.08
CA GLU A 21 4.91 -5.50 5.64
C GLU A 21 3.39 -5.61 5.40
N MET A 22 3.03 -5.69 4.13
CA MET A 22 1.69 -5.89 3.65
C MET A 22 1.12 -7.21 4.16
N PRO A 23 -0.03 -7.17 4.84
CA PRO A 23 -0.70 -8.39 5.24
C PRO A 23 -1.15 -9.19 4.01
N THR A 24 -0.91 -10.49 4.00
CA THR A 24 -1.41 -11.41 2.96
C THR A 24 -2.91 -11.67 3.06
N ASN A 25 -3.49 -11.36 4.21
CA ASN A 25 -4.84 -11.71 4.62
C ASN A 25 -5.81 -10.51 4.61
N ALA A 26 -5.34 -9.29 4.33
CA ALA A 26 -6.21 -8.11 4.29
C ALA A 26 -5.59 -6.98 3.43
N CYS A 27 -6.43 -6.16 2.81
CA CYS A 27 -6.01 -4.91 2.16
C CYS A 27 -6.01 -3.76 3.17
N GLN A 28 -4.89 -3.03 3.31
CA GLN A 28 -4.89 -1.78 4.07
C GLN A 28 -5.52 -0.67 3.22
N PHE A 29 -6.73 -0.29 3.59
CA PHE A 29 -7.44 0.82 2.94
C PHE A 29 -7.09 2.18 3.55
N PHE A 30 -6.62 2.20 4.79
CA PHE A 30 -6.20 3.42 5.46
C PHE A 30 -4.80 3.21 6.01
N TYR A 31 -3.94 4.19 5.77
CA TYR A 31 -2.59 4.20 6.31
C TYR A 31 -2.37 5.47 7.10
N ASN A 32 -2.02 5.33 8.37
CA ASN A 32 -1.64 6.48 9.18
C ASN A 32 -0.15 6.77 8.96
N CYS A 33 0.16 7.94 8.38
CA CYS A 33 1.54 8.34 8.19
C CYS A 33 2.21 8.63 9.53
N GLU A 34 3.32 7.95 9.86
CA GLU A 34 4.05 8.23 11.10
C GLU A 34 4.81 9.57 11.09
N GLY A 35 5.09 10.12 9.91
CA GLY A 35 5.79 11.40 9.78
C GLY A 35 4.89 12.60 10.13
N CYS A 36 3.66 12.62 9.64
CA CYS A 36 2.73 13.75 9.82
C CYS A 36 1.44 13.39 10.58
N GLY A 37 1.18 12.13 10.88
CA GLY A 37 -0.06 11.65 11.50
C GLY A 37 -1.29 11.71 10.59
N MET A 38 -1.10 11.93 9.28
CA MET A 38 -2.21 12.01 8.34
C MET A 38 -2.69 10.63 7.92
N LEU A 39 -4.00 10.47 7.87
CA LEU A 39 -4.67 9.24 7.45
C LEU A 39 -4.80 9.25 5.91
N LEU A 40 -3.92 8.52 5.23
CA LEU A 40 -3.92 8.35 3.78
C LEU A 40 -4.97 7.32 3.37
N SER A 41 -5.72 7.64 2.31
CA SER A 41 -6.67 6.76 1.65
C SER A 41 -6.26 6.50 0.19
N PRO A 42 -6.54 5.30 -0.37
CA PRO A 42 -6.23 4.99 -1.76
C PRO A 42 -6.94 5.94 -2.72
N LYS A 43 -6.30 6.15 -3.87
CA LYS A 43 -6.86 6.93 -4.97
C LYS A 43 -8.03 6.16 -5.61
N ALA A 44 -8.94 6.91 -6.23
CA ALA A 44 -10.04 6.32 -6.97
C ALA A 44 -9.51 5.43 -8.10
N GLY A 45 -9.85 4.14 -8.07
CA GLY A 45 -9.36 3.12 -9.00
C GLY A 45 -8.30 2.17 -8.41
N ASP A 46 -7.75 2.48 -7.24
CA ASP A 46 -6.83 1.59 -6.52
C ASP A 46 -7.54 0.82 -5.39
N CYS A 47 -7.12 -0.41 -5.15
CA CYS A 47 -7.71 -1.28 -4.13
C CYS A 47 -7.17 -1.02 -2.70
N CYS A 48 -5.99 -0.41 -2.55
CA CYS A 48 -5.37 -0.19 -1.24
C CYS A 48 -4.30 0.92 -1.30
N VAL A 49 -3.91 1.43 -0.13
CA VAL A 49 -2.88 2.49 0.02
C VAL A 49 -1.54 2.10 -0.60
N PHE A 50 -1.21 0.81 -0.60
CA PHE A 50 0.00 0.28 -1.21
C PHE A 50 -0.02 0.35 -2.74
N CYS A 51 -1.18 0.20 -3.38
CA CYS A 51 -1.27 0.38 -4.83
C CYS A 51 -1.15 1.85 -5.24
N SER A 52 -1.69 2.77 -4.43
CA SER A 52 -1.63 4.20 -4.72
C SER A 52 -0.30 4.88 -4.35
N TYR A 53 0.31 4.48 -3.22
CA TYR A 53 1.47 5.16 -2.62
C TYR A 53 2.62 4.22 -2.26
N GLY A 54 2.42 2.90 -2.40
CA GLY A 54 3.45 1.91 -2.14
C GLY A 54 4.38 1.75 -3.35
N SER A 55 5.63 1.38 -3.08
CA SER A 55 6.60 1.02 -4.15
C SER A 55 6.28 -0.32 -4.82
N VAL A 56 5.47 -1.16 -4.17
CA VAL A 56 5.15 -2.53 -4.61
C VAL A 56 3.64 -2.72 -4.50
N HIS A 57 3.03 -3.27 -5.56
CA HIS A 57 1.59 -3.51 -5.63
C HIS A 57 1.11 -4.59 -4.65
N CYS A 58 -0.19 -4.61 -4.34
CA CYS A 58 -0.80 -5.53 -3.38
C CYS A 58 -0.63 -7.02 -3.76
N PRO A 59 -0.68 -7.96 -2.78
CA PRO A 59 -0.50 -9.39 -3.05
C PRO A 59 -1.42 -9.95 -4.13
N PRO A 60 -2.74 -9.63 -4.18
CA PRO A 60 -3.61 -10.19 -5.21
C PRO A 60 -3.26 -9.70 -6.63
N VAL A 61 -2.74 -8.47 -6.77
CA VAL A 61 -2.24 -7.97 -8.06
C VAL A 61 -0.95 -8.70 -8.47
N GLN A 62 -0.01 -8.92 -7.54
CA GLN A 62 1.22 -9.67 -7.82
C GLN A 62 0.96 -11.14 -8.17
N GLN A 63 -0.07 -11.74 -7.56
CA GLN A 63 -0.48 -13.11 -7.81
C GLN A 63 -1.28 -13.26 -9.11
N GLY A 64 -1.59 -12.16 -9.82
CA GLY A 64 -2.36 -12.17 -11.05
C GLY A 64 -3.83 -12.52 -10.84
N ASN A 65 -4.33 -12.49 -9.60
CA ASN A 65 -5.72 -12.82 -9.27
C ASN A 65 -6.59 -11.56 -9.20
N CYS A 66 -6.24 -10.54 -9.99
CA CYS A 66 -6.92 -9.27 -10.03
C CYS A 66 -8.21 -9.41 -10.84
N ALA A 67 -9.33 -9.61 -10.14
CA ALA A 67 -10.65 -9.28 -10.65
C ALA A 67 -10.92 -7.80 -10.33
N CYS A 68 -10.36 -6.91 -11.16
CA CYS A 68 -10.81 -5.53 -11.28
C CYS A 68 -11.84 -5.43 -12.40
#